data_AF-A0A4Q3AY02-F1
#
_entry.id   AF-A0A4Q3AY02-F1
#
_cell.length_a   1.000
_cell.length_b   1.000
_cell.length_c   1.000
_cell.angle_alpha   90.00
_cell.angle_beta   90.00
_cell.angle_gamma   90.00
#
_symmetry.space_group_name_H-M   'P 1'
#
loop_
_entity.id
_entity.type
_entity.pdbx_description
1 polymer ?
#
loop_
_entity_poly.entity_id
_entity_poly.type
_entity_poly.pdbx_seq_one_letter_code
_entity_poly.pdbx_strand_id
1 'polypeptide(L)'
;MSQIRKKSLKAASWIYVGFLLGALNTYFLIHENWFEPNHYGLTTGLIQVALLIFAVSSLGATSFLYKFFPYYQDNLKKNENDLLGLALLVSLAGFIATSIGVYSFESLVAQKLSRNSLLLVEYFRWAIPFGFFILLYNILEAYSY
;
A
#
# COMPACT_ATOMS: atom_id res chain seq x y z
N MET A 1 -11.79 -27.39 -14.12
CA MET A 1 -10.38 -27.67 -13.76
C MET A 1 -9.34 -26.99 -14.68
N SER A 2 -9.44 -27.04 -16.01
CA SER A 2 -8.41 -26.47 -16.93
C SER A 2 -8.23 -24.94 -16.85
N GLN A 3 -9.33 -24.17 -16.70
CA GLN A 3 -9.28 -22.71 -16.64
C GLN A 3 -8.60 -22.17 -15.36
N ILE A 4 -8.81 -22.82 -14.21
CA ILE A 4 -8.21 -22.43 -12.93
C ILE A 4 -6.68 -22.62 -12.97
N ARG A 5 -6.23 -23.71 -13.59
CA ARG A 5 -4.80 -24.03 -13.73
C ARG A 5 -4.07 -23.02 -14.64
N LYS A 6 -4.72 -22.59 -15.73
CA LYS A 6 -4.19 -21.54 -16.62
C LYS A 6 -4.11 -20.17 -15.93
N LYS A 7 -5.12 -19.81 -15.11
CA LYS A 7 -5.10 -18.57 -14.32
C LYS A 7 -4.01 -18.58 -13.24
N SER A 8 -3.87 -19.69 -12.52
CA SER A 8 -2.84 -19.87 -11.50
C SER A 8 -1.41 -19.80 -12.07
N LEU A 9 -1.16 -20.40 -13.23
CA LEU A 9 0.16 -20.36 -13.87
C LEU A 9 0.54 -18.95 -14.34
N LYS A 10 -0.43 -18.17 -14.85
CA LYS A 10 -0.23 -16.77 -15.20
C LYS A 10 0.08 -15.91 -13.98
N ALA A 11 -0.66 -16.11 -12.89
CA ALA A 11 -0.42 -15.40 -11.62
C ALA A 11 0.98 -15.71 -11.07
N ALA A 12 1.39 -16.99 -11.06
CA ALA A 12 2.72 -17.40 -10.65
C ALA A 12 3.83 -16.73 -11.49
N SER A 13 3.64 -16.68 -12.81
CA SER A 13 4.62 -16.02 -13.71
C SER A 13 4.79 -14.54 -13.36
N TRP A 14 3.70 -13.83 -13.08
CA TRP A 14 3.76 -12.43 -12.64
C TRP A 14 4.45 -12.26 -11.29
N ILE A 15 4.20 -13.17 -10.33
CA ILE A 15 4.88 -13.15 -9.02
C ILE A 15 6.39 -13.31 -9.18
N TYR A 16 6.85 -14.24 -10.03
CA TYR A 16 8.28 -14.45 -10.28
C TYR A 16 8.95 -13.25 -10.96
N VAL A 17 8.26 -12.59 -11.91
CA VAL A 17 8.77 -11.37 -12.54
C VAL A 17 8.87 -10.23 -11.51
N GLY A 18 7.85 -10.06 -10.66
CA GLY A 18 7.87 -9.07 -9.57
C GLY A 18 9.00 -9.33 -8.58
N PHE A 19 9.25 -10.59 -8.23
CA PHE A 19 10.37 -10.98 -7.37
C PHE A 19 11.73 -10.66 -8.02
N LEU A 20 11.91 -10.97 -9.30
CA LEU A 20 13.14 -10.63 -10.04
C LEU A 20 13.38 -9.12 -10.09
N LEU A 21 12.34 -8.33 -10.34
CA LEU A 21 12.44 -6.87 -10.30
C LEU A 21 12.80 -6.36 -8.90
N GLY A 22 12.21 -6.91 -7.85
CA GLY A 22 12.56 -6.57 -6.46
C GLY A 22 13.99 -6.95 -6.09
N ALA A 23 14.45 -8.11 -6.56
CA ALA A 23 15.82 -8.58 -6.38
C ALA A 23 16.82 -7.70 -7.14
N LEU A 24 16.51 -7.33 -8.38
CA LEU A 24 17.31 -6.38 -9.16
C LEU A 24 17.34 -5.02 -8.49
N ASN A 25 16.21 -4.50 -8.01
CA ASN A 25 16.15 -3.23 -7.28
C ASN A 25 17.07 -3.26 -6.05
N THR A 26 16.93 -4.29 -5.23
CA THR A 26 17.79 -4.48 -4.04
C THR A 26 19.26 -4.64 -4.41
N TYR A 27 19.56 -5.40 -5.47
CA TYR A 27 20.91 -5.62 -5.95
C TYR A 27 21.55 -4.33 -6.47
N PHE A 28 20.84 -3.55 -7.30
CA PHE A 28 21.31 -2.24 -7.79
C PHE A 28 21.51 -1.25 -6.64
N LEU A 29 20.64 -1.23 -5.63
CA LEU A 29 20.81 -0.33 -4.47
C LEU A 29 22.03 -0.68 -3.59
N ILE A 30 22.41 -1.97 -3.50
CA ILE A 30 23.48 -2.43 -2.61
C ILE A 30 24.84 -2.51 -3.32
N HIS A 31 24.86 -2.82 -4.62
CA HIS A 31 26.10 -3.15 -5.33
C HIS A 31 26.97 -1.93 -5.69
N GLU A 32 26.38 -0.75 -5.85
CA GLU A 32 27.07 0.39 -6.48
C GLU A 32 27.37 1.58 -5.56
N ASN A 33 27.22 1.46 -4.24
CA ASN A 33 27.56 2.51 -3.27
C ASN A 33 26.83 3.87 -3.51
N TRP A 34 25.72 3.86 -4.26
CA TRP A 34 24.93 5.06 -4.57
C TRP A 34 24.09 5.55 -3.37
N PHE A 35 23.82 4.67 -2.41
CA PHE A 35 23.10 5.00 -1.18
C PHE A 35 23.90 4.54 0.04
N GLU A 36 24.19 5.45 0.96
CA GLU A 36 24.70 5.06 2.28
C GLU A 36 23.70 4.13 2.98
N PRO A 37 24.18 3.19 3.83
CA PRO A 37 23.31 2.28 4.58
C PRO A 37 22.20 2.99 5.35
N ASN A 38 22.45 4.24 5.78
CA ASN A 38 21.49 5.09 6.46
C ASN A 38 20.27 5.46 5.59
N HIS A 39 20.47 5.69 4.30
CA HIS A 39 19.39 6.02 3.37
C HIS A 39 18.57 4.81 2.94
N TYR A 40 19.21 3.64 2.82
CA TYR A 40 18.51 2.38 2.55
C TYR A 40 17.57 1.98 3.72
N GLY A 41 18.02 2.20 4.97
CA GLY A 41 17.18 2.03 6.15
C GLY A 41 16.01 3.00 6.18
N LEU A 42 16.21 4.23 5.71
CA LEU A 42 15.17 5.26 5.64
C LEU A 42 14.09 4.93 4.61
N THR A 43 14.46 4.52 3.38
CA THR A 43 13.48 4.15 2.35
C THR A 43 12.67 2.93 2.75
N THR A 44 13.34 1.90 3.30
CA THR A 44 12.66 0.71 3.80
C THR A 44 11.72 1.07 4.96
N GLY A 45 12.17 1.90 5.90
CA GLY A 45 11.36 2.39 7.02
C GLY A 45 10.13 3.18 6.57
N LEU A 46 10.29 4.09 5.60
CA LEU A 46 9.19 4.87 5.01
C LEU A 46 8.14 3.96 4.36
N ILE A 47 8.57 2.95 3.60
CA ILE A 47 7.67 1.98 2.98
C ILE A 47 6.88 1.23 4.06
N GLN A 48 7.54 0.77 5.13
CA GLN A 48 6.86 0.07 6.23
C GLN A 48 5.84 0.96 6.96
N VAL A 49 6.19 2.22 7.22
CA VAL A 49 5.25 3.19 7.81
C VAL A 49 4.07 3.44 6.88
N ALA A 50 4.31 3.61 5.59
CA ALA A 50 3.25 3.80 4.60
C ALA A 50 2.31 2.58 4.51
N LEU A 51 2.85 1.37 4.63
CA LEU A 51 2.05 0.14 4.71
C LEU A 51 1.19 0.08 5.98
N LEU A 52 1.70 0.56 7.12
CA LEU A 52 0.91 0.69 8.35
C LEU A 52 -0.21 1.73 8.19
N ILE A 53 0.10 2.89 7.60
CA ILE A 53 -0.90 3.91 7.27
C ILE A 53 -1.97 3.31 6.37
N PHE A 54 -1.60 2.56 5.34
CA PHE A 54 -2.54 1.85 4.47
C PHE A 54 -3.42 0.87 5.25
N ALA A 55 -2.82 0.01 6.08
CA ALA A 55 -3.56 -1.01 6.82
C ALA A 55 -4.65 -0.42 7.72
N VAL A 56 -4.36 0.73 8.37
CA VAL A 56 -5.33 1.45 9.19
C VAL A 56 -6.34 2.21 8.33
N SER A 57 -5.87 2.87 7.26
CA SER A 57 -6.69 3.73 6.41
C SER A 57 -7.67 2.96 5.52
N SER A 58 -7.36 1.71 5.14
CA SER A 58 -8.27 0.91 4.31
C SER A 58 -9.56 0.56 5.04
N LEU A 59 -9.57 0.56 6.39
CA LEU A 59 -10.74 0.26 7.24
C LEU A 59 -11.51 -1.01 6.79
N GLY A 60 -10.83 -1.99 6.20
CA GLY A 60 -11.45 -3.21 5.69
C GLY A 60 -12.19 -3.05 4.36
N ALA A 61 -12.11 -1.90 3.69
CA ALA A 61 -12.69 -1.66 2.37
C ALA A 61 -12.20 -2.66 1.32
N THR A 62 -10.94 -3.07 1.39
CA THR A 62 -10.38 -4.10 0.50
C THR A 62 -11.08 -5.45 0.70
N SER A 63 -11.29 -5.88 1.95
CA SER A 63 -12.01 -7.12 2.29
C SER A 63 -13.49 -7.04 1.92
N PHE A 64 -14.10 -5.86 2.06
CA PHE A 64 -15.47 -5.59 1.63
C PHE A 64 -15.60 -5.73 0.11
N LEU A 65 -14.69 -5.12 -0.67
CA LEU A 65 -14.66 -5.27 -2.12
C LEU A 65 -14.54 -6.73 -2.54
N TYR A 66 -13.56 -7.48 -2.01
CA TYR A 66 -13.38 -8.89 -2.36
C TYR A 66 -14.63 -9.76 -2.13
N LYS A 67 -15.40 -9.45 -1.09
CA LYS A 67 -16.59 -10.24 -0.75
C LYS A 67 -17.83 -9.83 -1.55
N PHE A 68 -18.06 -8.54 -1.71
CA PHE A 68 -19.30 -8.02 -2.29
C PHE A 68 -19.21 -7.76 -3.81
N PHE A 69 -18.00 -7.64 -4.35
CA PHE A 69 -17.78 -7.47 -5.80
C PHE A 69 -18.40 -8.57 -6.67
N PRO A 70 -18.18 -9.88 -6.42
CA PRO A 70 -18.80 -10.93 -7.23
C PRO A 70 -20.33 -10.92 -7.14
N TYR A 71 -20.89 -10.53 -6.00
CA TYR A 71 -22.33 -10.43 -5.82
C TYR A 71 -22.95 -9.27 -6.61
N TYR A 72 -22.29 -8.11 -6.63
CA TYR A 72 -22.71 -6.95 -7.42
C TYR A 72 -22.54 -7.17 -8.93
N GLN A 73 -21.50 -7.89 -9.34
CA GLN A 73 -21.25 -8.20 -10.74
C GLN A 73 -22.32 -9.12 -11.34
N ASP A 74 -22.86 -10.07 -10.57
CA ASP A 74 -23.90 -11.00 -11.03
C ASP A 74 -25.32 -10.39 -11.00
N ASN A 75 -25.59 -9.44 -10.11
CA ASN A 75 -26.95 -8.95 -9.87
C ASN A 75 -27.23 -7.53 -10.43
N LEU A 76 -26.21 -6.72 -10.69
CA LEU A 76 -26.37 -5.33 -11.15
C LEU A 76 -25.70 -5.09 -12.52
N LYS A 77 -26.28 -4.17 -13.30
CA LYS A 77 -25.64 -3.69 -14.55
C LYS A 77 -24.41 -2.86 -14.21
N LYS A 78 -23.37 -2.91 -15.05
CA LYS A 78 -22.08 -2.19 -14.88
C LYS A 78 -22.20 -0.69 -14.52
N ASN A 79 -23.27 -0.02 -14.91
CA ASN A 79 -23.49 1.41 -14.64
C ASN A 79 -24.10 1.73 -13.26
N GLU A 80 -24.58 0.73 -12.51
CA GLU A 80 -25.17 0.92 -11.18
C GLU A 80 -24.22 0.46 -10.06
N ASN A 81 -22.96 0.18 -10.38
CA ASN A 81 -22.01 -0.38 -9.43
C ASN A 81 -21.39 0.71 -8.53
N ASP A 82 -22.15 1.13 -7.51
CA ASP A 82 -21.71 2.10 -6.50
C ASP A 82 -20.66 1.55 -5.52
N LEU A 83 -20.33 0.26 -5.61
CA LEU A 83 -19.43 -0.44 -4.69
C LEU A 83 -18.03 0.18 -4.65
N LEU A 84 -17.49 0.57 -5.81
CA LEU A 84 -16.19 1.24 -5.89
C LEU A 84 -16.25 2.65 -5.30
N GLY A 85 -17.35 3.38 -5.52
CA GLY A 85 -17.55 4.72 -4.95
C GLY A 85 -17.62 4.67 -3.42
N LEU A 86 -18.37 3.72 -2.86
CA LEU A 86 -18.46 3.51 -1.42
C LEU A 86 -17.11 3.09 -0.81
N ALA A 87 -16.39 2.16 -1.46
CA ALA A 87 -15.09 1.72 -0.97
C ALA A 87 -14.05 2.87 -0.99
N LEU A 88 -14.06 3.70 -2.03
CA LEU A 88 -13.22 4.90 -2.09
C LEU A 88 -13.60 5.91 -1.02
N LEU A 89 -14.89 6.21 -0.82
CA LEU A 89 -15.35 7.13 0.21
C LEU A 89 -14.95 6.70 1.62
N VAL A 90 -15.16 5.41 1.95
CA VAL A 90 -14.78 4.84 3.25
C VAL A 90 -13.27 4.91 3.45
N SER A 91 -12.50 4.56 2.42
CA SER A 91 -11.04 4.58 2.52
C SER A 91 -10.47 5.99 2.53
N LEU A 92 -11.13 6.95 1.89
CA LEU A 92 -10.78 8.38 1.97
C LEU A 92 -11.04 8.92 3.39
N ALA A 93 -12.18 8.56 3.99
CA ALA A 93 -12.47 8.90 5.38
C ALA A 93 -11.46 8.27 6.35
N GLY A 94 -11.10 7.00 6.15
CA GLY A 94 -10.06 6.31 6.90
C GLY A 94 -8.67 6.93 6.73
N PHE A 95 -8.34 7.39 5.53
CA PHE A 95 -7.11 8.12 5.25
C PHE A 95 -7.05 9.47 5.96
N ILE A 96 -8.14 10.25 5.95
CA ILE A 96 -8.21 11.53 6.68
C ILE A 96 -8.02 11.30 8.19
N ALA A 97 -8.71 10.31 8.75
CA ALA A 97 -8.59 9.96 10.16
C ALA A 97 -7.16 9.52 10.52
N THR A 98 -6.54 8.68 9.68
CA THR A 98 -5.17 8.22 9.88
C THR A 98 -4.17 9.36 9.71
N SER A 99 -4.35 10.26 8.74
CA SER A 99 -3.49 11.43 8.56
C SER A 99 -3.51 12.36 9.77
N ILE A 100 -4.68 12.55 10.41
CA ILE A 100 -4.78 13.30 11.67
C ILE A 100 -4.02 12.58 12.79
N GLY A 101 -4.20 11.25 12.89
CA GLY A 101 -3.48 10.44 13.87
C GLY A 101 -1.96 10.51 13.69
N VAL A 102 -1.47 10.41 12.45
CA VAL A 102 -0.05 10.52 12.11
C VAL A 102 0.51 11.89 12.52
N TYR A 103 -0.24 12.97 12.32
CA TYR A 103 0.16 14.32 12.73
C TYR A 103 0.28 14.45 14.26
N SER A 104 -0.63 13.82 15.03
CA SER A 104 -0.51 13.79 16.49
C SER A 104 0.65 12.91 16.99
N PHE A 105 0.98 11.83 16.26
CA PHE A 105 2.09 10.93 16.61
C PHE A 105 3.46 11.45 16.18
N GLU A 106 3.55 12.47 15.32
CA GLU A 106 4.81 13.08 14.86
C GLU A 106 5.69 13.51 16.04
N SER A 107 5.11 14.10 17.09
CA SER A 107 5.82 14.51 18.30
C SER A 107 6.40 13.34 19.12
N LEU A 108 5.70 12.20 19.15
CA LEU A 108 6.14 10.99 19.85
C LEU A 108 7.23 10.24 19.07
N VAL A 109 7.13 10.24 17.73
CA VAL A 109 8.13 9.66 16.84
C VAL A 109 9.40 10.50 16.85
N ALA A 110 9.30 11.83 16.80
CA ALA A 110 10.45 12.73 16.87
C ALA A 110 11.29 12.51 18.14
N GLN A 111 10.65 12.32 19.30
CA GLN A 111 11.36 12.07 20.56
C GLN A 111 12.05 10.69 20.63
N LYS A 112 11.42 9.63 20.10
CA LYS A 112 12.03 8.28 20.10
C LYS A 112 13.08 8.06 19.01
N LEU A 113 12.97 8.77 17.89
CA LEU A 113 13.78 8.54 16.69
C LEU A 113 14.94 9.53 16.52
N SER A 114 14.90 10.69 17.21
CA SER A 114 16.01 11.67 17.28
C SER A 114 17.33 11.05 17.77
N ARG A 115 17.27 9.91 18.49
CA ARG A 115 18.45 9.17 18.95
C ARG A 115 19.12 8.28 17.89
N ASN A 116 18.46 7.96 16.77
CA ASN A 116 18.94 6.97 15.80
C ASN A 116 18.93 7.43 14.34
N SER A 117 18.02 8.31 13.91
CA SER A 117 18.03 8.83 12.53
C SER A 117 17.18 10.09 12.37
N LEU A 118 17.85 11.24 12.28
CA LEU A 118 17.21 12.56 12.13
C LEU A 118 16.41 12.68 10.82
N LEU A 119 16.89 12.05 9.74
CA LEU A 119 16.26 12.13 8.42
C LEU A 119 14.87 11.46 8.38
N LEU A 120 14.65 10.40 9.17
CA LEU A 120 13.38 9.67 9.16
C LEU A 120 12.23 10.52 9.72
N VAL A 121 12.54 11.46 10.62
CA VAL A 121 11.57 12.43 11.17
C VAL A 121 11.24 13.49 10.11
N GLU A 122 12.24 13.96 9.36
CA GLU A 122 12.07 14.98 8.32
C GLU A 122 11.23 14.46 7.13
N TYR A 123 11.45 13.20 6.73
CA TYR A 123 10.70 12.56 5.64
C TYR A 123 9.43 11.85 6.10
N PHE A 124 9.11 11.79 7.40
CA PHE A 124 7.92 11.10 7.90
C PHE A 124 6.62 11.65 7.28
N ARG A 125 6.58 12.95 7.02
CA ARG A 125 5.43 13.62 6.35
C ARG A 125 5.23 13.14 4.91
N TRP A 126 6.28 12.65 4.23
CA TRP A 126 6.20 12.05 2.90
C TRP A 126 5.63 10.64 2.90
N ALA A 127 5.60 9.96 4.06
CA ALA A 127 4.95 8.65 4.16
C ALA A 127 3.41 8.76 4.00
N ILE A 128 2.83 9.93 4.29
CA ILE A 128 1.38 10.20 4.16
C ILE A 128 0.93 10.13 2.69
N PRO A 129 1.48 10.94 1.74
CA PRO A 129 1.10 10.83 0.34
C PRO A 129 1.47 9.46 -0.24
N PHE A 130 2.58 8.85 0.21
CA PHE A 130 2.95 7.51 -0.25
C PHE A 130 1.94 6.44 0.19
N GLY A 131 1.49 6.48 1.44
CA GLY A 131 0.42 5.61 1.96
C GLY A 131 -0.91 5.81 1.24
N PHE A 132 -1.24 7.04 0.83
CA PHE A 132 -2.44 7.33 0.03
C PHE A 132 -2.40 6.62 -1.33
N PHE A 133 -1.28 6.72 -2.05
CA PHE A 133 -1.14 6.05 -3.35
C PHE A 133 -1.18 4.53 -3.22
N ILE A 134 -0.57 3.96 -2.18
CA ILE A 134 -0.64 2.51 -1.89
C ILE A 134 -2.09 2.09 -1.62
N LEU A 135 -2.82 2.88 -0.84
CA LEU A 135 -4.23 2.64 -0.56
C LEU A 135 -5.08 2.66 -1.82
N LEU A 136 -4.88 3.68 -2.65
CA LEU A 136 -5.63 3.84 -3.90
C LEU A 136 -5.34 2.67 -4.85
N TYR A 137 -4.07 2.31 -5.01
CA TYR A 137 -3.65 1.14 -5.80
C TYR A 137 -4.35 -0.15 -5.32
N ASN A 138 -4.32 -0.44 -4.01
CA ASN A 138 -4.92 -1.65 -3.46
C ASN A 138 -6.44 -1.73 -3.65
N ILE A 139 -7.14 -0.60 -3.56
CA ILE A 139 -8.61 -0.54 -3.77
C ILE A 139 -8.96 -0.81 -5.22
N LEU A 140 -8.23 -0.19 -6.16
CA LEU A 140 -8.44 -0.44 -7.59
C LEU A 140 -8.10 -1.88 -7.96
N GLU A 141 -7.02 -2.43 -7.41
CA GLU A 141 -6.66 -3.83 -7.61
C GLU A 141 -7.76 -4.77 -7.10
N ALA A 142 -8.31 -4.51 -5.91
CA ALA A 142 -9.39 -5.32 -5.34
C ALA A 142 -10.70 -5.25 -6.15
N TYR A 143 -10.96 -4.14 -6.84
CA TYR A 143 -12.10 -4.01 -7.76
C TYR A 143 -11.84 -4.64 -9.14
N SER A 144 -10.59 -4.74 -9.56
CA SER A 144 -10.23 -5.30 -10.86
C SER A 144 -10.18 -6.84 -10.87
N TYR A 145 -10.27 -7.48 -9.70
CA TYR A 145 -10.20 -8.93 -9.51
C TYR A 145 -11.51 -9.64 -9.85
#